data_AF-A0A1Q7ISF8-F1
#
_entry.id   AF-A0A1Q7ISF8-F1
#
_cell.length_a   1.000
_cell.length_b   1.000
_cell.length_c   1.000
_cell.angle_alpha   90.00
_cell.angle_beta   90.00
_cell.angle_gamma   90.00
#
_symmetry.space_group_name_H-M   'P 1'
#
loop_
_entity.id
_entity.type
_entity.pdbx_description
1 polymer ?
#
loop_
_entity_poly.entity_id
_entity_poly.type
_entity_poly.pdbx_seq_one_letter_code
_entity_poly.pdbx_strand_id
1 'polypeptide(L)'
;MNGMWSCMLGAAAALWPVLSGADCHAASPNHTVALIELYTSEGCDSCPPADRWLSALDLDAPPARAVALAFHVDYWDRLGWRDRFGSAAFTERQHEQMARRHAPFVYTPQVLLQGIDFSLWHDDTSQPVAALAKINARPSRATIELAVAPLDDSTAAVDLYVRIPQLRDRAHAAVAVALTQSGLASDVKAGENAGKRLHHDHVVRSWRAGAPIGVAGELRQHFSLPLPAERGPLEIVAFVENTAIGEVLQALALPVCTP
;
A
#
# COMPACT_ATOMS: atom_id res chain seq x y z
N MET A 1 8.81 17.68 72.83
CA MET A 1 9.31 16.40 72.29
C MET A 1 8.19 15.76 71.49
N ASN A 2 8.03 16.10 70.21
CA ASN A 2 7.12 15.40 69.29
C ASN A 2 7.90 15.09 68.01
N GLY A 3 8.20 13.81 67.79
CA GLY A 3 8.94 13.31 66.64
C GLY A 3 8.03 13.14 65.43
N MET A 4 8.42 13.74 64.30
CA MET A 4 7.86 13.49 62.99
C MET A 4 8.46 12.20 62.42
N TRP A 5 7.63 11.21 62.13
CA TRP A 5 7.96 10.09 61.24
C TRP A 5 7.54 10.44 59.83
N SER A 6 8.52 10.46 58.91
CA SER A 6 8.30 10.65 57.48
C SER A 6 8.37 9.28 56.80
N CYS A 7 7.23 8.77 56.33
CA CYS A 7 7.18 7.56 55.50
C CYS A 7 7.45 7.95 54.05
N MET A 8 8.63 7.59 53.53
CA MET A 8 8.89 7.56 52.08
C MET A 8 8.24 6.32 51.48
N LEU A 9 7.15 6.49 50.72
CA LEU A 9 6.61 5.48 49.83
C LEU A 9 7.43 5.47 48.53
N GLY A 10 8.21 4.41 48.33
CA GLY A 10 8.90 4.15 47.06
C GLY A 10 7.90 3.76 45.98
N ALA A 11 7.93 4.46 44.85
CA ALA A 11 7.19 4.07 43.65
C ALA A 11 7.91 2.89 42.99
N ALA A 12 7.34 1.69 43.09
CA ALA A 12 7.76 0.55 42.28
C ALA A 12 7.25 0.75 40.86
N ALA A 13 8.15 1.09 39.93
CA ALA A 13 7.85 1.09 38.51
C ALA A 13 7.61 -0.36 38.06
N ALA A 14 6.36 -0.67 37.70
CA ALA A 14 6.04 -1.93 37.04
C ALA A 14 6.66 -1.92 35.64
N LEU A 15 7.78 -2.61 35.47
CA LEU A 15 8.38 -2.88 34.17
C LEU A 15 7.48 -3.89 33.44
N TRP A 16 6.77 -3.44 32.42
CA TRP A 16 6.12 -4.35 31.48
C TRP A 16 7.20 -5.11 30.68
N PRO A 17 7.03 -6.43 30.46
CA PRO A 17 7.94 -7.17 29.62
C PRO A 17 7.82 -6.64 28.18
N VAL A 18 8.92 -6.12 27.66
CA VAL A 18 9.09 -5.92 26.22
C VAL A 18 9.23 -7.31 25.61
N LEU A 19 8.17 -7.80 24.97
CA LEU A 19 8.26 -8.98 24.12
C LEU A 19 9.13 -8.59 22.92
N SER A 20 10.39 -9.00 22.92
CA SER A 20 11.28 -8.93 21.75
C SER A 20 10.87 -10.00 20.73
N GLY A 21 9.90 -9.66 19.89
CA GLY A 21 9.83 -10.16 18.51
C GLY A 21 10.72 -9.28 17.62
N ALA A 22 11.19 -9.82 16.50
CA ALA A 22 11.85 -9.02 15.46
C ALA A 22 10.81 -8.17 14.72
N ASP A 23 10.33 -7.14 15.39
CA ASP A 23 9.30 -6.25 14.86
C ASP A 23 9.98 -5.22 13.94
N CYS A 24 9.56 -5.17 12.68
CA CYS A 24 9.93 -4.07 11.80
C CYS A 24 9.08 -2.87 12.17
N HIS A 25 9.70 -1.70 12.14
CA HIS A 25 8.97 -0.45 12.30
C HIS A 25 9.38 0.55 11.23
N ALA A 26 8.41 1.31 10.75
CA ALA A 26 8.66 2.44 9.86
C ALA A 26 7.69 3.59 10.15
N ALA A 27 8.16 4.80 9.90
CA ALA A 27 7.36 6.01 9.94
C ALA A 27 7.50 6.77 8.61
N SER A 28 6.39 7.27 8.08
CA SER A 28 6.38 8.08 6.87
C SER A 28 7.19 9.38 7.08
N PRO A 29 7.91 9.87 6.07
CA PRO A 29 8.68 11.10 6.19
C PRO A 29 7.79 12.35 6.30
N ASN A 30 8.42 13.51 6.51
CA ASN A 30 7.75 14.82 6.60
C ASN A 30 7.34 15.42 5.23
N HIS A 31 7.54 14.68 4.15
CA HIS A 31 7.08 15.00 2.80
C HIS A 31 6.14 13.89 2.31
N THR A 32 5.40 14.17 1.24
CA THR A 32 4.53 13.16 0.63
C THR A 32 5.38 12.08 -0.01
N VAL A 33 5.04 10.80 0.18
CA VAL A 33 5.54 9.70 -0.65
C VAL A 33 4.47 9.39 -1.69
N ALA A 34 4.85 9.45 -2.97
CA ALA A 34 3.93 9.17 -4.07
C ALA A 34 3.39 7.73 -3.99
N LEU A 35 2.10 7.56 -4.28
CA LEU A 35 1.49 6.25 -4.51
C LEU A 35 1.26 6.02 -6.01
N ILE A 36 1.69 4.86 -6.49
CA ILE A 36 1.40 4.32 -7.82
C ILE A 36 0.46 3.13 -7.66
N GLU A 37 -0.67 3.16 -8.36
CA GLU A 37 -1.58 2.01 -8.47
C GLU A 37 -1.60 1.56 -9.92
N LEU A 38 -1.18 0.33 -10.20
CA LEU A 38 -1.33 -0.31 -11.50
C LEU A 38 -2.52 -1.26 -11.46
N TYR A 39 -3.47 -1.08 -12.37
CA TYR A 39 -4.53 -2.04 -12.65
C TYR A 39 -4.16 -2.84 -13.89
N THR A 40 -4.01 -4.16 -13.72
CA THR A 40 -3.41 -5.08 -14.71
C THR A 40 -4.15 -6.42 -14.73
N SER A 41 -3.84 -7.30 -15.68
CA SER A 41 -4.29 -8.70 -15.70
C SER A 41 -3.39 -9.54 -16.60
N GLU A 42 -3.12 -10.78 -16.21
CA GLU A 42 -2.46 -11.77 -17.07
C GLU A 42 -3.26 -12.09 -18.34
N GLY A 43 -4.59 -11.90 -18.31
CA GLY A 43 -5.47 -12.10 -19.46
C GLY A 43 -5.47 -10.96 -20.48
N CYS A 44 -4.81 -9.84 -20.17
CA CYS A 44 -4.72 -8.63 -20.98
C CYS A 44 -3.39 -8.59 -21.74
N ASP A 45 -3.40 -8.62 -23.08
CA ASP A 45 -2.16 -8.67 -23.88
C ASP A 45 -1.29 -7.40 -23.81
N SER A 46 -1.92 -6.26 -23.55
CA SER A 46 -1.31 -4.92 -23.49
C SER A 46 -0.75 -4.59 -22.10
N CYS A 47 -1.01 -5.44 -21.11
CA CYS A 47 -0.62 -5.24 -19.71
C CYS A 47 0.86 -5.53 -19.41
N PRO A 48 1.51 -6.58 -19.96
CA PRO A 48 2.90 -6.92 -19.65
C PRO A 48 3.92 -5.77 -19.78
N PRO A 49 3.81 -4.82 -20.73
CA PRO A 49 4.64 -3.63 -20.73
C PRO A 49 4.51 -2.75 -19.47
N ALA A 50 3.30 -2.60 -18.91
CA ALA A 50 3.07 -1.83 -17.69
C ALA A 50 3.59 -2.54 -16.45
N ASP A 51 3.42 -3.88 -16.36
CA ASP A 51 3.98 -4.67 -15.27
C ASP A 51 5.51 -4.52 -15.23
N ARG A 52 6.17 -4.69 -16.39
CA ARG A 52 7.63 -4.50 -16.51
C ARG A 52 8.07 -3.07 -16.19
N TRP A 53 7.29 -2.08 -16.58
CA TRP A 53 7.57 -0.68 -16.26
C TRP A 53 7.57 -0.47 -14.75
N LEU A 54 6.53 -0.94 -14.05
CA LEU A 54 6.41 -0.80 -12.60
C LEU A 54 7.57 -1.53 -11.89
N SER A 55 7.88 -2.77 -12.30
CA SER A 55 9.01 -3.56 -11.79
C SER A 55 10.38 -2.90 -11.98
N ALA A 56 10.54 -2.08 -13.01
CA ALA A 56 11.81 -1.43 -13.33
C ALA A 56 12.04 -0.11 -12.57
N LEU A 57 11.04 0.39 -11.84
CA LEU A 57 11.18 1.62 -11.07
C LEU A 57 12.03 1.36 -9.82
N ASP A 58 13.02 2.23 -9.58
CA ASP A 58 13.67 2.33 -8.28
C ASP A 58 12.78 3.14 -7.33
N LEU A 59 11.90 2.42 -6.62
CA LEU A 59 10.91 3.00 -5.73
C LEU A 59 11.50 3.59 -4.44
N ASP A 60 12.77 3.32 -4.14
CA ASP A 60 13.45 3.83 -2.95
C ASP A 60 14.32 5.05 -3.22
N ALA A 61 14.78 5.23 -4.47
CA ALA A 61 15.70 6.30 -4.82
C ALA A 61 15.03 7.69 -4.82
N PRO A 62 15.55 8.66 -4.05
CA PRO A 62 15.19 10.06 -4.25
C PRO A 62 15.72 10.55 -5.62
N PRO A 63 15.02 11.51 -6.27
CA PRO A 63 13.82 12.21 -5.79
C PRO A 63 12.50 11.47 -6.10
N ALA A 64 12.56 10.30 -6.75
CA ALA A 64 11.41 9.60 -7.31
C ALA A 64 10.82 8.50 -6.41
N ARG A 65 11.24 8.43 -5.13
CA ARG A 65 10.72 7.47 -4.16
C ARG A 65 9.18 7.36 -4.21
N ALA A 66 8.66 6.15 -4.29
CA ALA A 66 7.23 5.91 -4.35
C ALA A 66 6.86 4.60 -3.63
N VAL A 67 5.57 4.41 -3.42
CA VAL A 67 4.99 3.12 -3.02
C VAL A 67 4.14 2.63 -4.19
N ALA A 68 4.24 1.35 -4.51
CA ALA A 68 3.53 0.74 -5.62
C ALA A 68 2.55 -0.33 -5.16
N LEU A 69 1.43 -0.45 -5.89
CA LEU A 69 0.43 -1.49 -5.75
C LEU A 69 0.05 -1.99 -7.15
N ALA A 70 0.13 -3.29 -7.40
CA ALA A 70 -0.38 -3.92 -8.62
C ALA A 70 -1.67 -4.69 -8.29
N PHE A 71 -2.80 -4.13 -8.72
CA PHE A 71 -4.14 -4.67 -8.58
C PHE A 71 -4.51 -5.47 -9.83
N HIS A 72 -4.59 -6.79 -9.69
CA HIS A 72 -5.02 -7.67 -10.78
C HIS A 72 -6.55 -7.71 -10.86
N VAL A 73 -7.11 -7.15 -11.92
CA VAL A 73 -8.57 -7.13 -12.13
C VAL A 73 -9.03 -8.46 -12.73
N ASP A 74 -10.30 -8.81 -12.48
CA ASP A 74 -10.86 -10.12 -12.84
C ASP A 74 -11.70 -10.13 -14.14
N TYR A 75 -12.05 -8.97 -14.71
CA TYR A 75 -12.95 -8.91 -15.87
C TYR A 75 -12.36 -9.48 -17.18
N TRP A 76 -11.06 -9.82 -17.19
CA TRP A 76 -10.37 -10.55 -18.27
C TRP A 76 -10.48 -12.07 -18.12
N ASP A 77 -10.77 -12.61 -16.93
CA ASP A 77 -10.75 -14.06 -16.66
C ASP A 77 -11.71 -14.87 -17.55
N ARG A 78 -12.78 -14.21 -17.99
CA ARG A 78 -13.79 -14.78 -18.91
C ARG A 78 -13.25 -15.04 -20.32
N LEU A 79 -12.05 -14.59 -20.66
CA LEU A 79 -11.44 -14.69 -22.00
C LEU A 79 -10.49 -15.89 -22.15
N GLY A 80 -10.54 -16.84 -21.21
CA GLY A 80 -9.94 -18.17 -21.36
C GLY A 80 -8.68 -18.42 -20.54
N TRP A 81 -8.13 -17.40 -19.89
CA TRP A 81 -7.11 -17.53 -18.85
C TRP A 81 -7.59 -16.82 -17.60
N ARG A 82 -7.65 -17.56 -16.48
CA ARG A 82 -8.00 -16.99 -15.18
C ARG A 82 -6.72 -16.55 -14.49
N ASP A 83 -6.59 -15.26 -14.27
CA ASP A 83 -5.48 -14.68 -13.52
C ASP A 83 -5.54 -15.15 -12.06
N ARG A 84 -4.46 -15.76 -11.56
CA ARG A 84 -4.41 -16.28 -10.18
C ARG A 84 -4.35 -15.19 -9.11
N PHE A 85 -4.08 -13.95 -9.50
CA PHE A 85 -4.09 -12.76 -8.65
C PHE A 85 -5.35 -11.92 -8.83
N GLY A 86 -6.15 -12.23 -9.86
CA GLY A 86 -7.40 -11.53 -10.18
C GLY A 86 -8.40 -11.54 -9.03
N SER A 87 -9.02 -10.39 -8.77
CA SER A 87 -10.07 -10.26 -7.74
C SER A 87 -11.13 -9.23 -8.11
N ALA A 88 -12.41 -9.58 -7.90
CA ALA A 88 -13.54 -8.67 -8.05
C ALA A 88 -13.40 -7.40 -7.18
N ALA A 89 -12.79 -7.51 -6.00
CA ALA A 89 -12.55 -6.36 -5.13
C ALA A 89 -11.55 -5.36 -5.73
N PHE A 90 -10.62 -5.83 -6.58
CA PHE A 90 -9.64 -4.98 -7.26
C PHE A 90 -10.28 -4.29 -8.46
N THR A 91 -11.14 -5.01 -9.20
CA THR A 91 -12.03 -4.41 -10.20
C THR A 91 -12.93 -3.33 -9.58
N GLU A 92 -13.56 -3.60 -8.43
CA GLU A 92 -14.39 -2.62 -7.72
C GLU A 92 -13.59 -1.39 -7.30
N ARG A 93 -12.39 -1.58 -6.74
CA ARG A 93 -11.49 -0.46 -6.41
C ARG A 93 -11.19 0.42 -7.63
N GLN A 94 -10.92 -0.19 -8.80
CA GLN A 94 -10.66 0.56 -10.02
C GLN A 94 -11.86 1.44 -10.41
N HIS A 95 -13.06 0.85 -10.38
CA HIS A 95 -14.30 1.56 -10.66
C HIS A 95 -14.56 2.70 -9.68
N GLU A 96 -14.30 2.48 -8.38
CA GLU A 96 -14.40 3.54 -7.38
C GLU A 96 -13.45 4.70 -7.67
N GLN A 97 -12.18 4.42 -7.96
CA GLN A 97 -11.20 5.47 -8.26
C GLN A 97 -11.59 6.27 -9.49
N MET A 98 -12.09 5.61 -10.54
CA MET A 98 -12.58 6.29 -11.75
C MET A 98 -13.85 7.09 -11.50
N ALA A 99 -14.78 6.58 -10.71
CA ALA A 99 -16.00 7.28 -10.34
C ALA A 99 -15.70 8.58 -9.55
N ARG A 100 -14.75 8.54 -8.61
CA ARG A 100 -14.29 9.72 -7.84
C ARG A 100 -13.69 10.82 -8.73
N ARG A 101 -13.23 10.46 -9.93
CA ARG A 101 -12.68 11.37 -10.94
C ARG A 101 -13.64 11.67 -12.08
N HIS A 102 -14.89 11.19 -12.00
CA HIS A 102 -15.87 11.28 -13.07
C HIS A 102 -15.38 10.71 -14.41
N ALA A 103 -14.47 9.75 -14.37
CA ALA A 103 -14.01 9.04 -15.56
C ALA A 103 -15.11 8.05 -16.01
N PRO A 104 -15.44 8.01 -17.31
CA PRO A 104 -16.60 7.26 -17.80
C PRO A 104 -16.37 5.75 -17.92
N PHE A 105 -15.12 5.28 -17.83
CA PHE A 105 -14.76 3.88 -17.99
C PHE A 105 -13.49 3.53 -17.21
N VAL A 106 -13.28 2.24 -17.04
CA VAL A 106 -12.02 1.63 -16.62
C VAL A 106 -11.37 0.93 -17.82
N TYR A 107 -10.05 0.76 -17.80
CA TYR A 107 -9.31 0.03 -18.82
C TYR A 107 -8.05 -0.59 -18.23
N THR A 108 -7.35 -1.42 -19.00
CA THR A 108 -6.06 -2.01 -18.59
C THR A 108 -5.06 -2.00 -19.76
N PRO A 109 -3.76 -1.81 -19.48
CA PRO A 109 -3.23 -1.39 -18.19
C PRO A 109 -3.67 0.04 -17.87
N GLN A 110 -4.03 0.32 -16.61
CA GLN A 110 -4.32 1.67 -16.14
C GLN A 110 -3.43 1.98 -14.94
N VAL A 111 -2.66 3.06 -15.04
CA VAL A 111 -1.75 3.51 -13.99
C VAL A 111 -2.34 4.76 -13.36
N LEU A 112 -2.58 4.72 -12.06
CA LEU A 112 -2.93 5.89 -11.28
C LEU A 112 -1.71 6.39 -10.52
N LEU A 113 -1.42 7.67 -10.66
CA LEU A 113 -0.43 8.35 -9.85
C LEU A 113 -1.16 9.30 -8.90
N GLN A 114 -1.05 9.07 -7.58
CA GLN A 114 -1.80 9.83 -6.57
C GLN A 114 -3.33 9.82 -6.80
N GLY A 115 -3.87 8.70 -7.29
CA GLY A 115 -5.28 8.53 -7.60
C GLY A 115 -5.78 9.36 -8.79
N ILE A 116 -4.88 9.74 -9.69
CA ILE A 116 -5.17 10.39 -10.97
C ILE A 116 -4.67 9.49 -12.08
N ASP A 117 -5.49 9.28 -13.10
CA ASP A 117 -5.09 8.51 -14.28
C ASP A 117 -3.86 9.14 -14.96
N PHE A 118 -2.80 8.36 -15.10
CA PHE A 118 -1.49 8.79 -15.54
C PHE A 118 -1.09 8.02 -16.79
N SER A 119 -1.70 8.36 -17.93
CA SER A 119 -1.45 7.70 -19.22
C SER A 119 -0.02 7.84 -19.76
N LEU A 120 0.77 8.78 -19.23
CA LEU A 120 2.15 9.06 -19.68
C LEU A 120 3.20 8.13 -19.04
N TRP A 121 2.76 7.07 -18.35
CA TRP A 121 3.64 6.10 -17.69
C TRP A 121 4.62 5.43 -18.68
N HIS A 122 4.20 5.22 -19.93
CA HIS A 122 4.99 4.57 -20.98
C HIS A 122 5.74 5.55 -21.89
N ASP A 123 5.71 6.85 -21.61
CA ASP A 123 6.47 7.84 -22.35
C ASP A 123 7.97 7.78 -21.94
N ASP A 124 8.75 8.76 -22.39
CA ASP A 124 10.14 8.94 -21.94
C ASP A 124 10.25 8.78 -20.41
N THR A 125 11.26 8.03 -19.97
CA THR A 125 11.48 7.65 -18.56
C THR A 125 11.65 8.87 -17.65
N SER A 126 11.99 10.03 -18.22
CA SER A 126 12.05 11.31 -17.51
C SER A 126 10.69 11.79 -16.97
N GLN A 127 9.58 11.46 -17.63
CA GLN A 127 8.26 11.97 -17.25
C GLN A 127 7.71 11.37 -15.95
N PRO A 128 7.68 10.03 -15.75
CA PRO A 128 7.31 9.44 -14.47
C PRO A 128 8.18 9.94 -13.32
N VAL A 129 9.50 9.99 -13.51
CA VAL A 129 10.46 10.47 -12.51
C VAL A 129 10.17 11.91 -12.11
N ALA A 130 9.92 12.80 -13.07
CA ALA A 130 9.59 14.19 -12.80
C ALA A 130 8.24 14.35 -12.08
N ALA A 131 7.23 13.54 -12.43
CA ALA A 131 5.93 13.55 -11.78
C ALA A 131 6.04 13.11 -10.31
N LEU A 132 6.77 12.02 -10.04
CA LEU A 132 7.07 11.52 -8.70
C LEU A 132 7.83 12.56 -7.87
N ALA A 133 8.89 13.14 -8.43
CA ALA A 133 9.66 14.20 -7.77
C ALA A 133 8.79 15.41 -7.38
N LYS A 134 7.90 15.84 -8.28
CA LYS A 134 6.96 16.94 -8.01
C LYS A 134 5.99 16.61 -6.88
N ILE A 135 5.50 15.38 -6.81
CA ILE A 135 4.65 14.90 -5.73
C ILE A 135 5.42 14.89 -4.41
N ASN A 136 6.63 14.35 -4.42
CA ASN A 136 7.47 14.18 -3.24
C ASN A 136 8.00 15.50 -2.67
N ALA A 137 8.05 16.57 -3.48
CA ALA A 137 8.38 17.91 -3.00
C ALA A 137 7.28 18.55 -2.14
N ARG A 138 6.07 17.97 -2.07
CA ARG A 138 4.96 18.49 -1.25
C ARG A 138 5.13 18.08 0.22
N PRO A 139 4.78 18.95 1.18
CA PRO A 139 4.77 18.59 2.60
C PRO A 139 3.78 17.45 2.87
N SER A 140 4.05 16.60 3.86
CA SER A 140 3.12 15.55 4.23
C SER A 140 1.83 16.13 4.82
N ARG A 141 0.68 15.55 4.45
CA ARG A 141 -0.65 15.90 4.99
C ARG A 141 -1.16 14.91 6.03
N ALA A 142 -0.52 13.74 6.11
CA ALA A 142 -0.73 12.74 7.14
C ALA A 142 0.61 12.15 7.58
N THR A 143 0.66 11.63 8.80
CA THR A 143 1.74 10.77 9.30
C THR A 143 1.21 9.36 9.41
N ILE A 144 1.99 8.39 8.94
CA ILE A 144 1.72 6.96 9.07
C ILE A 144 2.88 6.32 9.81
N GLU A 145 2.57 5.48 10.79
CA GLU A 145 3.53 4.63 11.49
C GLU A 145 3.03 3.18 11.39
N LEU A 146 3.93 2.27 11.02
CA LEU A 146 3.67 0.84 10.90
C LEU A 146 4.63 0.07 11.80
N ALA A 147 4.10 -0.94 12.48
CA ALA A 147 4.87 -2.05 13.04
C ALA A 147 4.36 -3.36 12.43
N VAL A 148 5.27 -4.26 12.06
CA VAL A 148 4.93 -5.58 11.53
C VAL A 148 5.75 -6.63 12.23
N ALA A 149 5.06 -7.66 12.74
CA ALA A 149 5.66 -8.77 13.47
C ALA A 149 5.15 -10.10 12.90
N PRO A 150 6.01 -11.00 12.42
CA PRO A 150 5.61 -12.37 12.09
C PRO A 150 5.09 -13.06 13.36
N LEU A 151 3.86 -13.58 13.30
CA LEU A 151 3.31 -14.41 14.38
C LEU A 151 3.73 -15.88 14.19
N ASP A 152 3.72 -16.32 12.94
CA ASP A 152 4.16 -17.62 12.45
C ASP A 152 4.47 -17.53 10.94
N ASP A 153 4.79 -18.66 10.30
CA ASP A 153 5.12 -18.72 8.86
C ASP A 153 3.95 -18.33 7.93
N SER A 154 2.73 -18.22 8.46
CA SER A 154 1.49 -18.01 7.70
C SER A 154 0.72 -16.76 8.11
N THR A 155 1.18 -16.02 9.13
CA THR A 155 0.46 -14.87 9.68
C THR A 155 1.41 -13.80 10.19
N ALA A 156 1.11 -12.53 9.89
CA ALA A 156 1.78 -11.37 10.49
C ALA A 156 0.77 -10.50 11.26
N ALA A 157 1.18 -10.00 12.42
CA ALA A 157 0.51 -8.93 13.14
C ALA A 157 0.97 -7.57 12.59
N VAL A 158 0.03 -6.63 12.52
CA VAL A 158 0.25 -5.27 12.03
C VAL A 158 -0.34 -4.29 13.04
N ASP A 159 0.50 -3.39 13.56
CA ASP A 159 0.07 -2.19 14.25
C ASP A 159 0.20 -0.99 13.32
N LEU A 160 -0.90 -0.25 13.20
CA LEU A 160 -1.01 0.92 12.35
C LEU A 160 -1.44 2.11 13.19
N TYR A 161 -0.69 3.20 13.08
CA TYR A 161 -1.07 4.50 13.58
C TYR A 161 -1.07 5.53 12.45
N VAL A 162 -2.14 6.31 12.36
CA VAL A 162 -2.27 7.42 11.42
C VAL A 162 -2.68 8.68 12.15
N ARG A 163 -2.07 9.80 11.77
CA ARG A 163 -2.44 11.14 12.24
C ARG A 163 -2.58 12.13 11.09
N ILE A 164 -3.70 12.85 11.06
CA ILE A 164 -4.01 13.91 10.11
C ILE A 164 -4.18 15.23 10.88
N PRO A 165 -3.15 16.09 10.92
CA PRO A 165 -3.15 17.28 11.77
C PRO A 165 -4.22 18.30 11.37
N GLN A 166 -4.45 18.50 10.07
CA GLN A 166 -5.32 19.57 9.57
C GLN A 166 -6.77 19.10 9.43
N LEU A 167 -7.73 19.84 10.02
CA LEU A 167 -9.15 19.48 10.00
C LEU A 167 -9.72 19.32 8.57
N ARG A 168 -9.30 20.19 7.64
CA ARG A 168 -9.70 20.14 6.22
C ARG A 168 -9.36 18.82 5.53
N ASP A 169 -8.29 18.15 6.00
CA ASP A 169 -7.78 16.91 5.43
C ASP A 169 -8.39 15.68 6.09
N ARG A 170 -9.09 15.83 7.22
CA ARG A 170 -9.77 14.73 7.93
C ARG A 170 -11.11 14.39 7.27
N ALA A 171 -11.77 15.39 6.68
CA ALA A 171 -13.02 15.18 5.96
C ALA A 171 -12.77 14.23 4.78
N HIS A 172 -13.54 13.14 4.71
CA HIS A 172 -13.40 12.10 3.69
C HIS A 172 -12.07 11.35 3.70
N ALA A 173 -11.23 11.48 4.73
CA ALA A 173 -10.02 10.68 4.82
C ALA A 173 -10.34 9.24 5.23
N ALA A 174 -9.78 8.29 4.50
CA ALA A 174 -9.80 6.89 4.85
C ALA A 174 -8.39 6.29 4.76
N VAL A 175 -8.13 5.30 5.61
CA VAL A 175 -6.85 4.60 5.70
C VAL A 175 -7.00 3.20 5.14
N ALA A 176 -6.28 2.91 4.06
CA ALA A 176 -6.27 1.59 3.45
C ALA A 176 -4.96 0.86 3.74
N VAL A 177 -5.03 -0.47 3.76
CA VAL A 177 -3.87 -1.34 3.95
C VAL A 177 -3.87 -2.46 2.92
N ALA A 178 -2.71 -2.75 2.35
CA ALA A 178 -2.48 -3.88 1.48
C ALA A 178 -1.29 -4.73 1.95
N LEU A 179 -1.37 -6.04 1.75
CA LEU A 179 -0.20 -6.91 1.70
C LEU A 179 0.19 -7.05 0.23
N THR A 180 1.40 -6.67 -0.13
CA THR A 180 1.95 -6.86 -1.48
C THR A 180 2.98 -7.98 -1.50
N GLN A 181 3.19 -8.55 -2.69
CA GLN A 181 4.25 -9.50 -2.93
C GLN A 181 4.93 -9.26 -4.27
N SER A 182 6.25 -9.42 -4.28
CA SER A 182 7.09 -9.25 -5.46
C SER A 182 7.85 -10.54 -5.83
N GLY A 183 8.50 -10.53 -6.99
CA GLY A 183 9.28 -11.65 -7.50
C GLY A 183 8.44 -12.83 -7.96
N LEU A 184 7.17 -12.58 -8.31
CA LEU A 184 6.24 -13.62 -8.73
C LEU A 184 6.34 -13.88 -10.23
N ALA A 185 5.93 -15.08 -10.65
CA ALA A 185 5.84 -15.44 -12.05
C ALA A 185 4.67 -16.39 -12.32
N SER A 186 4.18 -16.37 -13.55
CA SER A 186 3.18 -17.31 -14.04
C SER A 186 3.51 -17.74 -15.47
N ASP A 187 3.41 -19.03 -15.75
CA ASP A 187 3.45 -19.53 -17.12
C ASP A 187 2.01 -19.57 -17.67
N VAL A 188 1.64 -18.60 -18.50
CA VAL A 188 0.28 -18.44 -19.04
C VAL A 188 0.01 -19.51 -20.09
N LYS A 189 -1.06 -20.30 -19.91
CA LYS A 189 -1.36 -21.48 -20.75
C LYS A 189 -2.48 -21.27 -21.77
N ALA A 190 -3.21 -20.16 -21.69
CA ALA A 190 -4.35 -19.86 -22.56
C ALA A 190 -4.55 -18.34 -22.70
N GLY A 191 -5.52 -17.91 -23.50
CA GLY A 191 -5.81 -16.49 -23.74
C GLY A 191 -4.74 -15.80 -24.59
N GLU A 192 -4.80 -14.47 -24.62
CA GLU A 192 -3.97 -13.64 -25.51
C GLU A 192 -2.47 -13.70 -25.17
N ASN A 193 -2.15 -14.03 -23.91
CA ASN A 193 -0.78 -14.20 -23.43
C ASN A 193 -0.32 -15.67 -23.40
N ALA A 194 -1.03 -16.60 -24.04
CA ALA A 194 -0.67 -18.01 -24.08
C ALA A 194 0.79 -18.25 -24.51
N GLY A 195 1.50 -19.11 -23.78
CA GLY A 195 2.89 -19.46 -24.03
C GLY A 195 3.92 -18.48 -23.47
N LYS A 196 3.50 -17.35 -22.91
CA LYS A 196 4.40 -16.39 -22.24
C LYS A 196 4.59 -16.78 -20.77
N ARG A 197 5.78 -16.46 -20.25
CA ARG A 197 6.03 -16.38 -18.81
C ARG A 197 5.96 -14.91 -18.40
N LEU A 198 5.01 -14.58 -17.55
CA LEU A 198 4.83 -13.23 -17.02
C LEU A 198 5.47 -13.12 -15.64
N HIS A 199 6.01 -11.95 -15.34
CA HIS A 199 6.67 -11.61 -14.08
C HIS A 199 5.92 -10.46 -13.43
N HIS A 200 5.76 -10.52 -12.11
CA HIS A 200 4.91 -9.60 -11.38
C HIS A 200 5.56 -9.15 -10.08
N ASP A 201 5.50 -7.85 -9.85
CA ASP A 201 5.98 -7.20 -8.63
C ASP A 201 4.87 -6.34 -8.01
N HIS A 202 4.96 -6.11 -6.70
CA HIS A 202 4.00 -5.33 -5.92
C HIS A 202 2.55 -5.82 -6.01
N VAL A 203 2.35 -7.10 -6.32
CA VAL A 203 1.04 -7.74 -6.46
C VAL A 203 0.28 -7.67 -5.16
N VAL A 204 -0.90 -7.07 -5.17
CA VAL A 204 -1.75 -7.01 -3.97
C VAL A 204 -2.31 -8.40 -3.68
N ARG A 205 -1.87 -8.99 -2.57
CA ARG A 205 -2.29 -10.32 -2.08
C ARG A 205 -3.44 -10.26 -1.08
N SER A 206 -3.54 -9.16 -0.34
CA SER A 206 -4.64 -8.87 0.58
C SER A 206 -4.95 -7.38 0.56
N TRP A 207 -6.23 -7.04 0.67
CA TRP A 207 -6.72 -5.68 0.58
C TRP A 207 -7.72 -5.40 1.69
N ARG A 208 -7.43 -4.39 2.51
CA ARG A 208 -8.34 -3.85 3.52
C ARG A 208 -8.72 -2.44 3.08
N ALA A 209 -9.95 -2.33 2.56
CA ALA A 209 -10.52 -1.08 2.11
C ALA A 209 -10.59 -0.03 3.24
N GLY A 210 -10.61 1.24 2.84
CA GLY A 210 -10.37 2.39 3.69
C GLY A 210 -11.21 2.45 4.98
N ALA A 211 -10.56 2.43 6.14
CA ALA A 211 -11.18 2.76 7.42
C ALA A 211 -11.25 4.28 7.59
N PRO A 212 -12.43 4.87 7.89
CA PRO A 212 -12.56 6.33 7.99
C PRO A 212 -11.77 6.89 9.18
N ILE A 213 -11.13 8.04 8.99
CA ILE A 213 -10.53 8.81 10.07
C ILE A 213 -11.64 9.54 10.84
N GLY A 214 -11.66 9.37 12.16
CA GLY A 214 -12.57 10.10 13.03
C GLY A 214 -12.22 11.59 13.15
N VAL A 215 -13.11 12.37 13.75
CA VAL A 215 -12.94 13.83 13.94
C VAL A 215 -11.66 14.23 14.68
N ALA A 216 -11.15 13.35 15.54
CA ALA A 216 -9.89 13.53 16.25
C ALA A 216 -8.68 13.61 15.30
N GLY A 217 -8.80 13.07 14.08
CA GLY A 217 -7.71 13.02 13.11
C GLY A 217 -6.70 11.92 13.39
N GLU A 218 -7.04 10.96 14.25
CA GLU A 218 -6.17 9.84 14.61
C GLU A 218 -6.90 8.51 14.40
N LEU A 219 -6.14 7.51 13.96
CA LEU A 219 -6.59 6.13 13.85
C LEU A 219 -5.50 5.22 14.40
N ARG A 220 -5.88 4.29 15.28
CA ARG A 220 -5.04 3.18 15.73
C ARG A 220 -5.73 1.88 15.40
N GLN A 221 -5.03 0.96 14.76
CA GLN A 221 -5.53 -0.37 14.45
C GLN A 221 -4.47 -1.42 14.76
N HIS A 222 -4.93 -2.53 15.31
CA HIS A 222 -4.18 -3.75 15.48
C HIS A 222 -4.95 -4.87 14.80
N PHE A 223 -4.30 -5.64 13.93
CA PHE A 223 -4.91 -6.74 13.19
C PHE A 223 -3.85 -7.71 12.69
N SER A 224 -4.29 -8.91 12.30
CA SER A 224 -3.45 -9.89 11.63
C SER A 224 -3.80 -10.01 10.15
N LEU A 225 -2.81 -10.38 9.34
CA LEU A 225 -2.97 -10.70 7.92
C LEU A 225 -2.39 -12.09 7.63
N PRO A 226 -3.11 -12.92 6.84
CA PRO A 226 -2.54 -14.16 6.35
C PRO A 226 -1.43 -13.86 5.33
N LEU A 227 -0.31 -14.56 5.46
CA LEU A 227 0.81 -14.52 4.53
C LEU A 227 0.64 -15.62 3.48
N PRO A 228 0.93 -15.34 2.20
CA PRO A 228 0.86 -16.35 1.15
C PRO A 228 1.97 -17.41 1.35
N ALA A 229 1.64 -18.67 1.08
CA ALA A 229 2.63 -19.77 1.12
C ALA A 229 3.67 -19.69 0.00
N GLU A 230 3.37 -18.96 -1.07
CA GLU A 230 4.29 -18.71 -2.18
C GLU A 230 5.42 -17.79 -1.72
N ARG A 231 6.66 -18.10 -2.10
CA ARG A 231 7.84 -17.31 -1.72
C ARG A 231 7.94 -16.03 -2.55
N GLY A 232 8.46 -14.99 -1.93
CA GLY A 232 8.77 -13.70 -2.55
C GLY A 232 8.84 -12.61 -1.48
N PRO A 233 9.48 -11.46 -1.74
CA PRO A 233 9.44 -10.33 -0.83
C PRO A 233 7.99 -9.92 -0.55
N LEU A 234 7.67 -9.69 0.73
CA LEU A 234 6.36 -9.24 1.20
C LEU A 234 6.50 -7.86 1.81
N GLU A 235 5.52 -6.98 1.55
CA GLU A 235 5.47 -5.66 2.17
C GLU A 235 4.05 -5.35 2.65
N ILE A 236 3.94 -4.67 3.78
CA ILE A 236 2.71 -4.01 4.20
C ILE A 236 2.74 -2.58 3.68
N VAL A 237 1.75 -2.25 2.86
CA VAL A 237 1.52 -0.89 2.38
C VAL A 237 0.34 -0.31 3.14
N ALA A 238 0.52 0.87 3.73
CA ALA A 238 -0.56 1.68 4.27
C ALA A 238 -0.55 3.06 3.64
N PHE A 239 -1.73 3.57 3.31
CA PHE A 239 -1.86 4.93 2.80
C PHE A 239 -3.18 5.56 3.24
N VAL A 240 -3.19 6.89 3.21
CA VAL A 240 -4.36 7.70 3.52
C VAL A 240 -4.82 8.34 2.21
N GLU A 241 -6.10 8.18 1.87
CA GLU A 241 -6.71 8.81 0.71
C GLU A 241 -7.93 9.64 1.11
N ASN A 242 -8.18 10.70 0.34
CA ASN A 242 -9.45 11.41 0.36
C ASN A 242 -10.44 10.65 -0.53
N THR A 243 -11.44 10.02 0.06
CA THR A 243 -12.40 9.15 -0.65
C THR A 243 -13.39 9.91 -1.53
N ALA A 244 -13.52 11.22 -1.39
CA ALA A 244 -14.38 12.02 -2.25
C ALA A 244 -13.75 12.25 -3.64
N ILE A 245 -12.43 12.40 -3.68
CA ILE A 245 -11.70 12.76 -4.91
C ILE A 245 -10.58 11.78 -5.28
N GLY A 246 -10.31 10.75 -4.48
CA GLY A 246 -9.23 9.78 -4.70
C GLY A 246 -7.81 10.30 -4.46
N GLU A 247 -7.63 11.51 -3.92
CA GLU A 247 -6.29 12.06 -3.68
C GLU A 247 -5.59 11.36 -2.51
N VAL A 248 -4.37 10.86 -2.71
CA VAL A 248 -3.55 10.28 -1.64
C VAL A 248 -2.85 11.37 -0.82
N LEU A 249 -2.96 11.30 0.51
CA LEU A 249 -2.41 12.27 1.46
C LEU A 249 -1.02 11.89 1.96
N GLN A 250 -0.78 10.58 2.10
CA GLN A 250 0.50 9.99 2.47
C GLN A 250 0.47 8.49 2.17
N ALA A 251 1.62 7.90 1.86
CA ALA A 251 1.81 6.46 1.76
C ALA A 251 3.06 6.02 2.54
N LEU A 252 3.07 4.76 2.95
CA LEU A 252 4.20 4.09 3.59
C LEU A 252 4.18 2.61 3.21
N ALA A 253 5.34 2.07 2.83
CA ALA A 253 5.58 0.64 2.69
C ALA A 253 6.56 0.18 3.76
N LEU A 254 6.38 -1.04 4.26
CA LEU A 254 7.25 -1.69 5.22
C LEU A 254 7.40 -3.17 4.85
N PRO A 255 8.60 -3.63 4.50
CA PRO A 255 8.86 -5.06 4.31
C PRO A 255 8.46 -5.87 5.54
N VAL A 256 7.81 -7.00 5.34
CA VAL A 256 7.52 -7.97 6.41
C VAL A 256 8.85 -8.58 6.83
N CYS A 257 9.19 -8.45 8.11
CA CYS A 257 10.42 -9.00 8.66
C CYS A 257 10.42 -10.51 8.55
N THR A 258 11.58 -11.08 8.30
CA THR A 258 11.81 -12.49 8.58
C THR A 258 12.15 -12.65 10.07
N PRO A 259 11.60 -13.65 10.76
CA PRO A 259 11.99 -13.97 12.14
C PRO A 259 13.49 -14.32 12.27
#